data_AF-A0A1M5Y420-F1
#
_entry.id   AF-A0A1M5Y420-F1
#
_cell.length_a   1.000
_cell.length_b   1.000
_cell.length_c   1.000
_cell.angle_alpha   90.00
_cell.angle_beta   90.00
_cell.angle_gamma   90.00
#
_symmetry.space_group_name_H-M   'P 1'
#
loop_
_entity.id
_entity.type
_entity.pdbx_description
1 polymer ?
#
loop_
_entity_poly.entity_id
_entity_poly.type
_entity_poly.pdbx_seq_one_letter_code
_entity_poly.pdbx_strand_id
1 'polypeptide(L)'
;MENRKSAKELRVIAEGIRLVTLQELEGFGSGHIGGSMSIVETLAVLYGGELRCDPGNPKWEERDRLVLSKGHAGPALYATLSLRGFFPKEMLSELNQGGGHLPSHCDRNKTPGVDMTTGSLGQGISAAIGIALGNRMNKSDSITYLIIGDGECNEGQVWEGAMFAAAHKLSNLIAFVDWNKQQLDGFTKDILDVGDLADKFRAFGWFVQKVDGHDVGAILDAVAAAKEHEGAPSMIVLDTIKGYGTFAAGVEGNHHMSFTKDQMDEAVKKTAEKLEEARAAAAAEEAARRAAAAAEEAVKKAAEPPEEQPPEKQEEPAEKAEEDEAPAEEGEDNV
;
A
#
# COMPACT_ATOMS: atom_id res chain seq x y z
N MET A 1 0.82 16.21 -8.10
CA MET A 1 0.97 15.22 -7.01
C MET A 1 -0.43 14.92 -6.53
N GLU A 2 -0.96 13.75 -6.92
CA GLU A 2 -2.21 13.25 -6.35
C GLU A 2 -2.13 13.17 -4.83
N ASN A 3 -3.29 13.17 -4.18
CA ASN A 3 -3.50 13.27 -2.74
C ASN A 3 -2.94 12.03 -2.01
N ARG A 4 -1.61 11.91 -1.95
CA ARG A 4 -0.89 10.84 -1.26
C ARG A 4 -1.25 10.89 0.22
N LYS A 5 -1.66 9.74 0.78
CA LYS A 5 -2.00 9.66 2.20
C LYS A 5 -0.80 10.01 3.06
N SER A 6 -1.06 10.72 4.16
CA SER A 6 -0.03 11.00 5.16
C SER A 6 0.38 9.73 5.91
N ALA A 7 1.53 9.78 6.59
CA ALA A 7 1.95 8.70 7.47
C ALA A 7 0.90 8.38 8.57
N LYS A 8 0.13 9.38 9.03
CA LYS A 8 -0.94 9.17 10.03
C LYS A 8 -2.16 8.48 9.42
N GLU A 9 -2.57 8.86 8.21
CA GLU A 9 -3.65 8.17 7.49
C GLU A 9 -3.28 6.71 7.19
N LEU A 10 -2.02 6.46 6.81
CA LEU A 10 -1.51 5.11 6.59
C LEU A 10 -1.39 4.31 7.90
N ARG A 11 -1.07 4.96 9.03
CA ARG A 11 -1.12 4.33 10.35
C ARG A 11 -2.52 3.83 10.70
N VAL A 12 -3.58 4.58 10.36
CA VAL A 12 -4.97 4.11 10.54
C VAL A 12 -5.21 2.82 9.76
N ILE A 13 -4.70 2.73 8.54
CA ILE A 13 -4.81 1.51 7.71
C ILE A 13 -4.03 0.36 8.34
N ALA A 14 -2.81 0.60 8.83
CA ALA A 14 -1.99 -0.40 9.50
C ALA A 14 -2.70 -1.00 10.73
N GLU A 15 -3.23 -0.17 11.62
CA GLU A 15 -3.96 -0.67 12.80
C GLU A 15 -5.27 -1.37 12.42
N GLY A 16 -5.93 -0.93 11.33
CA GLY A 16 -7.09 -1.62 10.77
C GLY A 16 -6.75 -3.03 10.29
N ILE A 17 -5.67 -3.18 9.51
CA ILE A 17 -5.18 -4.49 9.05
C ILE A 17 -4.85 -5.36 10.26
N ARG A 18 -4.07 -4.85 11.22
CA ARG A 18 -3.70 -5.59 12.44
C ARG A 18 -4.91 -6.10 13.21
N LEU A 19 -5.92 -5.25 13.42
CA LEU A 19 -7.15 -5.62 14.12
C LEU A 19 -7.89 -6.74 13.40
N VAL A 20 -8.04 -6.63 12.07
CA VAL A 20 -8.74 -7.63 11.27
C VAL A 20 -7.95 -8.94 11.20
N THR A 21 -6.62 -8.89 11.12
CA THR A 21 -5.76 -10.08 11.16
C THR A 21 -5.83 -10.80 12.51
N LEU A 22 -5.97 -10.07 13.61
CA LEU A 22 -6.22 -10.71 14.91
C LEU A 22 -7.60 -11.39 14.95
N GLN A 23 -8.64 -10.74 14.43
CA GLN A 23 -10.00 -11.28 14.40
C GLN A 23 -10.13 -12.55 13.55
N GLU A 24 -9.50 -12.59 12.36
CA GLU A 24 -9.51 -13.79 11.52
C GLU A 24 -8.74 -14.95 12.15
N LEU A 25 -7.59 -14.67 12.80
CA LEU A 25 -6.77 -15.69 13.44
C LEU A 25 -7.46 -16.26 14.69
N GLU A 26 -8.17 -15.43 15.47
CA GLU A 26 -8.95 -15.89 16.63
C GLU A 26 -9.91 -17.02 16.24
N GLY A 27 -10.60 -16.87 15.10
CA GLY A 27 -11.52 -17.89 14.57
C GLY A 27 -10.86 -19.22 14.20
N PHE A 28 -9.55 -19.21 13.87
CA PHE A 28 -8.78 -20.40 13.54
C PHE A 28 -8.06 -21.03 14.75
N GLY A 29 -7.77 -20.25 15.80
CA GLY A 29 -7.20 -20.72 17.08
C GLY A 29 -5.69 -21.03 17.07
N SER A 30 -5.06 -21.00 15.90
CA SER A 30 -3.60 -21.07 15.73
C SER A 30 -3.20 -20.38 14.43
N GLY A 31 -1.91 -20.21 14.15
CA GLY A 31 -1.45 -19.77 12.84
C GLY A 31 -0.19 -18.92 12.87
N HIS A 32 0.14 -18.34 11.71
CA HIS A 32 1.34 -17.55 11.50
C HIS A 32 1.18 -16.09 11.92
N ILE A 33 0.80 -15.86 13.18
CA ILE A 33 0.63 -14.50 13.74
C ILE A 33 1.95 -13.71 13.67
N GLY A 34 3.09 -14.33 13.99
CA GLY A 34 4.38 -13.65 14.02
C GLY A 34 4.75 -13.02 12.68
N GLY A 35 4.74 -13.82 11.61
CA GLY A 35 5.09 -13.36 10.26
C GLY A 35 4.01 -12.51 9.60
N SER A 36 2.74 -12.65 10.00
CA SER A 36 1.66 -11.80 9.52
C SER A 36 1.78 -10.38 10.07
N MET A 37 2.05 -10.24 11.37
CA MET A 37 2.09 -8.93 12.04
C MET A 37 3.30 -8.08 11.67
N SER A 38 4.41 -8.70 11.24
CA SER A 38 5.65 -7.99 10.89
C SER A 38 5.57 -7.18 9.59
N ILE A 39 4.60 -7.47 8.71
CA ILE A 39 4.47 -6.82 7.39
C ILE A 39 3.29 -5.86 7.28
N VAL A 40 2.56 -5.63 8.38
CA VAL A 40 1.33 -4.83 8.40
C VAL A 40 1.57 -3.40 7.91
N GLU A 41 2.63 -2.73 8.37
CA GLU A 41 2.95 -1.38 7.91
C GLU A 41 3.27 -1.34 6.41
N THR A 42 3.95 -2.35 5.88
CA THR A 42 4.26 -2.44 4.44
C THR A 42 2.98 -2.63 3.63
N LEU A 43 2.08 -3.52 4.06
CA LEU A 43 0.77 -3.70 3.42
C LEU A 43 -0.08 -2.43 3.48
N ALA A 44 -0.03 -1.69 4.59
CA ALA A 44 -0.72 -0.42 4.74
C ALA A 44 -0.19 0.65 3.78
N VAL A 45 1.13 0.75 3.59
CA VAL A 45 1.74 1.66 2.61
C VAL A 45 1.33 1.28 1.18
N LEU A 46 1.48 0.00 0.82
CA LEU A 46 1.14 -0.50 -0.52
C LEU A 46 -0.34 -0.29 -0.83
N TYR A 47 -1.24 -0.91 -0.07
CA TYR A 47 -2.68 -0.81 -0.33
C TYR A 47 -3.31 0.51 0.11
N GLY A 48 -2.56 1.36 0.83
CA GLY A 48 -2.95 2.71 1.20
C GLY A 48 -2.84 3.72 0.08
N GLY A 49 -2.06 3.44 -0.97
CA GLY A 49 -1.98 4.30 -2.16
C GLY A 49 -0.77 4.06 -3.06
N GLU A 50 0.25 3.32 -2.61
CA GLU A 50 1.44 3.08 -3.45
C GLU A 50 1.25 1.98 -4.50
N LEU A 51 0.36 1.02 -4.24
CA LEU A 51 0.00 -0.06 -5.15
C LEU A 51 -1.27 0.34 -5.91
N ARG A 52 -1.15 0.49 -7.22
CA ARG A 52 -2.25 0.81 -8.13
C ARG A 52 -3.11 -0.42 -8.37
N CYS A 53 -4.31 -0.46 -7.80
CA CYS A 53 -5.26 -1.57 -8.00
C CYS A 53 -6.73 -1.11 -7.95
N ASP A 54 -7.61 -1.92 -8.54
CA ASP A 54 -9.06 -1.74 -8.46
C ASP A 54 -9.72 -3.01 -7.85
N PRO A 55 -10.27 -2.93 -6.63
CA PRO A 55 -11.00 -4.04 -6.01
C PRO A 55 -12.27 -4.46 -6.79
N GLY A 56 -12.89 -3.52 -7.54
CA GLY A 56 -14.02 -3.81 -8.43
C GLY A 56 -13.61 -4.54 -9.70
N ASN A 57 -12.31 -4.50 -10.05
CA ASN A 57 -11.73 -5.25 -11.15
C ASN A 57 -10.38 -5.89 -10.76
N PRO A 58 -10.36 -6.96 -9.94
CA PRO A 58 -9.13 -7.59 -9.48
C PRO A 58 -8.25 -8.17 -10.60
N LYS A 59 -8.80 -8.31 -11.81
CA LYS A 59 -8.13 -8.81 -13.01
C LYS A 59 -7.72 -7.69 -13.98
N TRP A 60 -7.80 -6.43 -13.57
CA TRP A 60 -7.31 -5.30 -14.36
C TRP A 60 -5.86 -5.54 -14.78
N GLU A 61 -5.58 -5.50 -16.09
CA GLU A 61 -4.27 -5.88 -16.63
C GLU A 61 -3.15 -4.89 -16.25
N GLU A 62 -3.43 -3.58 -16.24
CA GLU A 62 -2.45 -2.51 -15.98
C GLU A 62 -2.33 -2.14 -14.49
N ARG A 63 -2.78 -3.03 -13.61
CA ARG A 63 -2.62 -2.83 -12.17
C ARG A 63 -1.24 -3.28 -11.71
N ASP A 64 -0.78 -2.69 -10.62
CA ASP A 64 0.38 -3.20 -9.90
C ASP A 64 0.06 -4.58 -9.30
N ARG A 65 1.10 -5.42 -9.21
CA ARG A 65 0.99 -6.77 -8.66
C ARG A 65 1.82 -6.92 -7.40
N LEU A 66 1.34 -7.67 -6.41
CA LEU A 66 2.05 -8.02 -5.19
C LEU A 66 2.21 -9.54 -5.09
N VAL A 67 3.45 -10.00 -5.12
CA VAL A 67 3.79 -11.38 -4.76
C VAL A 67 4.21 -11.43 -3.29
N LEU A 68 3.37 -12.01 -2.43
CA LEU A 68 3.74 -12.33 -1.05
C LEU A 68 4.43 -13.70 -1.02
N SER A 69 5.75 -13.72 -1.23
CA SER A 69 6.55 -14.95 -1.34
C SER A 69 6.60 -15.72 -0.02
N LYS A 70 6.72 -15.01 1.10
CA LYS A 70 6.51 -15.54 2.46
C LYS A 70 5.03 -15.85 2.74
N GLY A 71 4.45 -16.71 1.92
CA GLY A 71 3.00 -16.95 1.78
C GLY A 71 2.28 -17.33 3.07
N HIS A 72 2.99 -17.82 4.08
CA HIS A 72 2.46 -18.08 5.41
C HIS A 72 1.97 -16.81 6.12
N ALA A 73 2.43 -15.62 5.72
CA ALA A 73 1.88 -14.32 6.15
C ALA A 73 0.60 -13.91 5.40
N GLY A 74 0.00 -14.85 4.66
CA GLY A 74 -1.28 -14.69 3.97
C GLY A 74 -2.40 -14.06 4.80
N PRO A 75 -2.59 -14.40 6.10
CA PRO A 75 -3.61 -13.75 6.94
C PRO A 75 -3.57 -12.21 6.87
N ALA A 76 -2.40 -11.60 7.07
CA ALA A 76 -2.26 -10.15 6.96
C ALA A 76 -2.66 -9.60 5.57
N LEU A 77 -2.34 -10.33 4.50
CA LEU A 77 -2.77 -9.96 3.15
C LEU A 77 -4.27 -10.14 2.97
N TYR A 78 -4.88 -11.19 3.48
CA TYR A 78 -6.33 -11.41 3.39
C TYR A 78 -7.12 -10.33 4.11
N ALA A 79 -6.72 -9.99 5.35
CA ALA A 79 -7.26 -8.86 6.09
C ALA A 79 -7.15 -7.55 5.29
N THR A 80 -6.00 -7.32 4.66
CA THR A 80 -5.76 -6.13 3.80
C THR A 80 -6.70 -6.11 2.59
N LEU A 81 -6.78 -7.21 1.84
CA LEU A 81 -7.63 -7.33 0.66
C LEU A 81 -9.10 -7.16 1.01
N SER A 82 -9.55 -7.73 2.13
CA SER A 82 -10.90 -7.54 2.65
C SER A 82 -11.20 -6.07 2.96
N LEU A 83 -10.31 -5.40 3.71
CA LEU A 83 -10.46 -3.98 4.04
C LEU A 83 -10.42 -3.07 2.80
N ARG A 84 -9.76 -3.50 1.73
CA ARG A 84 -9.76 -2.81 0.44
C ARG A 84 -10.98 -3.15 -0.42
N GLY A 85 -11.81 -4.11 -0.03
CA GLY A 85 -13.04 -4.46 -0.73
C GLY A 85 -12.87 -5.45 -1.89
N PHE A 86 -11.77 -6.22 -1.93
CA PHE A 86 -11.62 -7.31 -2.91
C PHE A 86 -12.61 -8.45 -2.66
N PHE A 87 -13.02 -8.62 -1.40
CA PHE A 87 -14.04 -9.57 -0.97
C PHE A 87 -14.64 -9.13 0.39
N PRO A 88 -15.86 -9.59 0.72
CA PRO A 88 -16.55 -9.21 1.98
C PRO A 88 -15.80 -9.70 3.23
N LYS A 89 -15.91 -8.94 4.33
CA LYS A 89 -15.21 -9.23 5.61
C LYS A 89 -15.60 -10.59 6.20
N GLU A 90 -16.82 -11.03 5.95
CA GLU A 90 -17.37 -12.30 6.43
C GLU A 90 -16.57 -13.50 5.90
N MET A 91 -15.98 -13.40 4.71
CA MET A 91 -15.13 -14.45 4.12
C MET A 91 -13.88 -14.74 4.96
N LEU A 92 -13.42 -13.81 5.80
CA LEU A 92 -12.25 -14.02 6.68
C LEU A 92 -12.46 -15.17 7.68
N SER A 93 -13.72 -15.50 8.00
CA SER A 93 -14.06 -16.67 8.82
C SER A 93 -13.74 -18.00 8.14
N GLU A 94 -13.50 -18.01 6.83
CA GLU A 94 -13.11 -19.19 6.06
C GLU A 94 -11.61 -19.51 6.14
N LEU A 95 -10.83 -18.75 6.91
CA LEU A 95 -9.39 -18.96 7.04
C LEU A 95 -9.08 -20.42 7.40
N ASN A 96 -8.35 -21.06 6.49
CA ASN A 96 -7.91 -22.45 6.54
C ASN A 96 -9.05 -23.47 6.74
N GLN A 97 -10.28 -23.12 6.38
CA GLN A 97 -11.43 -24.03 6.38
C GLN A 97 -11.51 -24.84 5.08
N GLY A 98 -11.90 -26.11 5.21
CA GLY A 98 -12.06 -27.00 4.05
C GLY A 98 -13.09 -26.47 3.05
N GLY A 99 -12.71 -26.36 1.78
CA GLY A 99 -13.57 -25.82 0.73
C GLY A 99 -13.72 -24.30 0.70
N GLY A 100 -13.08 -23.59 1.64
CA GLY A 100 -13.07 -22.13 1.69
C GLY A 100 -12.11 -21.47 0.69
N HIS A 101 -12.18 -20.14 0.65
CA HIS A 101 -11.42 -19.31 -0.29
C HIS A 101 -10.08 -18.83 0.25
N LEU A 102 -9.83 -18.98 1.56
CA LEU A 102 -8.66 -18.42 2.25
C LEU A 102 -7.77 -19.53 2.86
N PRO A 103 -6.92 -20.21 2.07
CA PRO A 103 -6.00 -21.22 2.59
C PRO A 103 -4.91 -20.63 3.50
N SER A 104 -4.24 -21.46 4.31
CA SER A 104 -3.14 -21.04 5.21
C SER A 104 -1.96 -20.35 4.53
N HIS A 105 -1.79 -20.55 3.22
CA HIS A 105 -0.84 -19.85 2.37
C HIS A 105 -1.57 -19.25 1.18
N CYS A 106 -1.07 -18.15 0.61
CA CYS A 106 -1.69 -17.47 -0.52
C CYS A 106 -2.00 -18.42 -1.69
N ASP A 107 -3.22 -18.34 -2.23
CA ASP A 107 -3.65 -19.07 -3.44
C ASP A 107 -4.40 -18.16 -4.41
N ARG A 108 -3.77 -17.85 -5.55
CA ARG A 108 -4.34 -16.95 -6.56
C ARG A 108 -5.61 -17.48 -7.23
N ASN A 109 -5.85 -18.78 -7.19
CA ASN A 109 -7.03 -19.38 -7.81
C ASN A 109 -8.25 -19.32 -6.90
N LYS A 110 -8.04 -19.17 -5.59
CA LYS A 110 -9.11 -19.15 -4.59
C LYS A 110 -9.42 -17.76 -4.07
N THR A 111 -8.41 -16.93 -3.88
CA THR A 111 -8.55 -15.65 -3.19
C THR A 111 -8.49 -14.47 -4.17
N PRO A 112 -9.59 -13.70 -4.35
CA PRO A 112 -9.55 -12.47 -5.15
C PRO A 112 -8.50 -11.48 -4.63
N GLY A 113 -7.65 -10.98 -5.51
CA GLY A 113 -6.58 -10.02 -5.18
C GLY A 113 -5.23 -10.64 -4.80
N VAL A 114 -5.14 -11.97 -4.69
CA VAL A 114 -3.86 -12.68 -4.56
C VAL A 114 -3.26 -12.93 -5.95
N ASP A 115 -2.03 -12.49 -6.19
CA ASP A 115 -1.41 -12.52 -7.53
C ASP A 115 -0.64 -13.79 -7.85
N MET A 116 -0.21 -14.50 -6.81
CA MET A 116 0.57 -15.72 -6.93
C MET A 116 0.20 -16.69 -5.82
N THR A 117 0.08 -17.98 -6.17
CA THR A 117 0.03 -19.04 -5.18
C THR A 117 1.44 -19.23 -4.61
N THR A 118 1.60 -19.07 -3.31
CA THR A 118 2.89 -19.16 -2.62
C THR A 118 2.81 -20.10 -1.42
N GLY A 119 3.95 -20.42 -0.81
CA GLY A 119 4.04 -21.30 0.35
C GLY A 119 5.32 -22.12 0.34
N SER A 120 5.75 -22.58 -0.84
CA SER A 120 7.14 -22.98 -1.03
C SER A 120 8.01 -21.71 -1.04
N LEU A 121 8.81 -21.53 -0.01
CA LEU A 121 9.73 -20.40 0.11
C LEU A 121 10.67 -20.34 -1.11
N GLY A 122 11.08 -19.13 -1.48
CA GLY A 122 11.96 -18.88 -2.64
C GLY A 122 11.23 -18.80 -3.97
N GLN A 123 10.07 -19.44 -4.15
CA GLN A 123 9.39 -19.46 -5.47
C GLN A 123 8.81 -18.10 -5.89
N GLY A 124 8.37 -17.29 -4.93
CA GLY A 124 7.73 -16.01 -5.24
C GLY A 124 8.69 -15.00 -5.87
N ILE A 125 9.99 -15.03 -5.58
CA ILE A 125 10.95 -14.14 -6.25
C ILE A 125 11.04 -14.42 -7.75
N SER A 126 11.10 -15.69 -8.16
CA SER A 126 11.12 -16.06 -9.58
C SER A 126 9.82 -15.68 -10.28
N ALA A 127 8.68 -15.85 -9.62
CA ALA A 127 7.39 -15.43 -10.16
C ALA A 127 7.30 -13.90 -10.33
N ALA A 128 7.72 -13.13 -9.31
CA ALA A 128 7.73 -11.68 -9.36
C ALA A 128 8.66 -11.14 -10.47
N ILE A 129 9.83 -11.75 -10.66
CA ILE A 129 10.75 -11.44 -11.76
C ILE A 129 10.07 -11.70 -13.12
N GLY A 130 9.39 -12.83 -13.27
CA GLY A 130 8.65 -13.16 -14.50
C GLY A 130 7.54 -12.14 -14.80
N ILE A 131 6.80 -11.72 -13.76
CA ILE A 131 5.77 -10.69 -13.88
C ILE A 131 6.38 -9.35 -14.31
N ALA A 132 7.43 -8.90 -13.63
CA ALA A 132 8.10 -7.63 -13.93
C ALA A 132 8.68 -7.61 -15.35
N LEU A 133 9.32 -8.70 -15.76
CA LEU A 133 9.85 -8.86 -17.11
C LEU A 133 8.72 -8.86 -18.15
N GLY A 134 7.63 -9.58 -17.89
CA GLY A 134 6.44 -9.60 -18.75
C GLY A 134 5.81 -8.22 -18.93
N ASN A 135 5.62 -7.48 -17.84
CA ASN A 135 5.11 -6.10 -17.88
C ASN A 135 5.97 -5.21 -18.77
N ARG A 136 7.30 -5.29 -18.61
CA ARG A 136 8.23 -4.52 -19.45
C ARG A 136 8.14 -4.91 -20.93
N MET A 137 8.04 -6.20 -21.24
CA MET A 137 7.86 -6.67 -22.62
C MET A 137 6.55 -6.17 -23.24
N ASN A 138 5.50 -6.06 -22.43
CA ASN A 138 4.21 -5.49 -22.82
C ASN A 138 4.19 -3.96 -22.84
N LYS A 139 5.29 -3.29 -22.48
CA LYS A 139 5.38 -1.83 -22.32
C LYS A 139 4.38 -1.27 -21.28
N SER A 140 3.99 -2.10 -20.32
CA SER A 140 3.20 -1.66 -19.16
C SER A 140 4.09 -0.87 -18.20
N ASP A 141 3.53 0.17 -17.61
CA ASP A 141 4.14 0.95 -16.53
C ASP A 141 3.89 0.33 -15.14
N SER A 142 3.21 -0.83 -15.08
CA SER A 142 2.85 -1.49 -13.83
C SER A 142 4.08 -1.98 -13.04
N ILE A 143 4.06 -1.71 -11.75
CA ILE A 143 5.09 -2.12 -10.80
C ILE A 143 4.75 -3.51 -10.24
N THR A 144 5.77 -4.35 -10.12
CA THR A 144 5.69 -5.60 -9.38
C THR A 144 6.32 -5.42 -8.01
N TYR A 145 5.53 -5.62 -6.97
CA TYR A 145 5.97 -5.68 -5.59
C TYR A 145 6.21 -7.13 -5.17
N LEU A 146 7.23 -7.34 -4.35
CA LEU A 146 7.59 -8.64 -3.81
C LEU A 146 7.87 -8.51 -2.32
N ILE A 147 7.28 -9.35 -1.48
CA ILE A 147 7.64 -9.43 -0.06
C ILE A 147 8.21 -10.83 0.21
N ILE A 148 9.48 -10.88 0.63
CA ILE A 148 10.19 -12.10 1.05
C ILE A 148 10.53 -12.04 2.54
N GLY A 149 10.77 -13.21 3.15
CA GLY A 149 11.30 -13.31 4.52
C GLY A 149 12.83 -13.38 4.56
N ASP A 150 13.42 -13.04 5.69
CA ASP A 150 14.85 -13.27 5.96
C ASP A 150 15.22 -14.76 6.04
N GLY A 151 14.42 -15.59 6.70
CA GLY A 151 14.59 -17.05 6.68
C GLY A 151 14.37 -17.65 5.28
N GLU A 152 13.51 -17.03 4.48
CA GLU A 152 13.33 -17.41 3.06
C GLU A 152 14.59 -17.13 2.22
N CYS A 153 15.45 -16.18 2.61
CA CYS A 153 16.73 -15.94 1.94
C CYS A 153 17.75 -17.07 2.16
N ASN A 154 17.42 -18.12 2.92
CA ASN A 154 18.18 -19.36 2.94
C ASN A 154 18.03 -20.15 1.63
N GLU A 155 16.94 -19.94 0.88
CA GLU A 155 16.70 -20.63 -0.39
C GLU A 155 17.61 -20.12 -1.50
N GLY A 156 18.27 -21.05 -2.21
CA GLY A 156 19.14 -20.72 -3.35
C GLY A 156 18.42 -19.92 -4.44
N GLN A 157 17.14 -20.20 -4.63
CA GLN A 157 16.29 -19.54 -5.61
C GLN A 157 16.20 -18.02 -5.42
N VAL A 158 16.29 -17.53 -4.18
CA VAL A 158 16.33 -16.09 -3.89
C VAL A 158 17.57 -15.44 -4.52
N TRP A 159 18.72 -16.09 -4.43
CA TRP A 159 19.98 -15.56 -4.94
C TRP A 159 20.12 -15.70 -6.46
N GLU A 160 19.59 -16.77 -7.04
CA GLU A 160 19.43 -16.89 -8.49
C GLU A 160 18.53 -15.77 -9.03
N GLY A 161 17.41 -15.50 -8.37
CA GLY A 161 16.52 -14.40 -8.69
C GLY A 161 17.18 -13.04 -8.54
N ALA A 162 17.92 -12.81 -7.44
CA ALA A 162 18.65 -11.56 -7.20
C ALA A 162 19.65 -11.27 -8.33
N MET A 163 20.41 -12.28 -8.75
CA MET A 163 21.34 -12.18 -9.88
C MET A 163 20.64 -11.85 -11.18
N PHE A 164 19.57 -12.58 -11.50
CA PHE A 164 18.84 -12.42 -12.75
C PHE A 164 18.17 -11.05 -12.86
N ALA A 165 17.47 -10.60 -11.81
CA ALA A 165 16.74 -9.33 -11.82
C ALA A 165 17.66 -8.13 -12.08
N ALA A 166 18.86 -8.15 -11.47
CA ALA A 166 19.87 -7.11 -11.65
C ALA A 166 20.50 -7.17 -13.05
N ALA A 167 20.87 -8.36 -13.54
CA ALA A 167 21.39 -8.53 -14.90
C ALA A 167 20.40 -8.02 -15.96
N HIS A 168 19.10 -8.14 -15.69
CA HIS A 168 18.03 -7.65 -16.54
C HIS A 168 17.57 -6.22 -16.22
N LYS A 169 18.15 -5.51 -15.25
CA LYS A 169 17.82 -4.12 -14.90
C LYS A 169 16.30 -3.90 -14.69
N LEU A 170 15.66 -4.76 -13.91
CA LEU A 170 14.21 -4.73 -13.70
C LEU A 170 13.80 -3.61 -12.72
N SER A 171 13.85 -2.35 -13.14
CA SER A 171 13.46 -1.21 -12.29
C SER A 171 11.99 -1.17 -11.89
N ASN A 172 11.13 -1.90 -12.61
CA ASN A 172 9.73 -2.08 -12.24
C ASN A 172 9.51 -3.22 -11.22
N LEU A 173 10.57 -3.73 -10.58
CA LEU A 173 10.51 -4.67 -9.46
C LEU A 173 10.96 -3.97 -8.17
N ILE A 174 10.03 -3.80 -7.23
CA ILE A 174 10.30 -3.27 -5.89
C ILE A 174 10.05 -4.39 -4.87
N ALA A 175 11.13 -4.92 -4.33
CA ALA A 175 11.09 -5.99 -3.34
C ALA A 175 11.28 -5.45 -1.92
N PHE A 176 10.73 -6.18 -0.96
CA PHE A 176 10.91 -5.98 0.47
C PHE A 176 11.42 -7.27 1.08
N VAL A 177 12.42 -7.19 1.94
CA VAL A 177 12.77 -8.29 2.84
C VAL A 177 12.33 -7.93 4.25
N ASP A 178 11.40 -8.72 4.78
CA ASP A 178 10.99 -8.66 6.17
C ASP A 178 12.08 -9.29 7.04
N TRP A 179 13.00 -8.44 7.51
CA TRP A 179 14.12 -8.85 8.34
C TRP A 179 13.69 -8.79 9.80
N ASN A 180 13.00 -9.82 10.27
CA ASN A 180 12.47 -9.92 11.64
C ASN A 180 13.33 -10.79 12.58
N LYS A 181 14.42 -11.36 12.03
CA LYS A 181 15.50 -12.12 12.67
C LYS A 181 15.06 -13.47 13.24
N GLN A 182 13.90 -13.99 12.84
CA GLN A 182 13.34 -15.23 13.37
C GLN A 182 12.70 -16.11 12.29
N GLN A 183 13.01 -17.39 12.30
CA GLN A 183 12.41 -18.43 11.46
C GLN A 183 11.60 -19.43 12.28
N LEU A 184 11.37 -20.64 11.77
CA LEU A 184 10.60 -21.68 12.47
C LEU A 184 11.32 -22.14 13.75
N ASP A 185 12.58 -22.56 13.62
CA ASP A 185 13.35 -23.21 14.70
C ASP A 185 14.13 -22.24 15.61
N GLY A 186 13.94 -20.92 15.46
CA GLY A 186 14.59 -19.92 16.31
C GLY A 186 15.06 -18.68 15.57
N PHE A 187 16.07 -17.99 16.10
CA PHE A 187 16.66 -16.82 15.47
C PHE A 187 17.48 -17.20 14.24
N THR A 188 17.42 -16.38 13.19
CA THR A 188 18.12 -16.66 11.91
C THR A 188 19.63 -16.83 12.10
N LYS A 189 20.24 -16.00 12.97
CA LYS A 189 21.67 -16.09 13.33
C LYS A 189 22.11 -17.45 13.91
N ASP A 190 21.19 -18.16 14.55
CA ASP A 190 21.47 -19.40 15.26
C ASP A 190 21.16 -20.63 14.38
N ILE A 191 20.34 -20.46 13.34
CA ILE A 191 19.99 -21.54 12.40
C ILE A 191 20.83 -21.48 11.11
N LEU A 192 20.75 -20.37 10.38
CA LEU A 192 21.60 -20.11 9.21
C LEU A 192 21.76 -18.59 9.02
N ASP A 193 22.87 -18.07 9.53
CA ASP A 193 23.18 -16.65 9.46
C ASP A 193 23.48 -16.23 8.01
N VAL A 194 22.59 -15.43 7.44
CA VAL A 194 22.74 -14.80 6.13
C VAL A 194 23.49 -13.46 6.20
N GLY A 195 24.00 -13.06 7.35
CA GLY A 195 24.73 -11.81 7.54
C GLY A 195 23.89 -10.58 7.17
N ASP A 196 24.54 -9.53 6.66
CA ASP A 196 23.82 -8.33 6.27
C ASP A 196 23.13 -8.50 4.90
N LEU A 197 21.80 -8.59 4.93
CA LEU A 197 20.98 -8.75 3.73
C LEU A 197 21.06 -7.53 2.80
N ALA A 198 21.22 -6.33 3.35
CA ALA A 198 21.33 -5.13 2.53
C ALA A 198 22.61 -5.17 1.69
N ASP A 199 23.74 -5.54 2.30
CA ASP A 199 25.02 -5.67 1.59
C ASP A 199 25.00 -6.80 0.56
N LYS A 200 24.32 -7.91 0.84
CA LYS A 200 24.15 -8.99 -0.14
C LYS A 200 23.39 -8.52 -1.37
N PHE A 201 22.22 -7.90 -1.22
CA PHE A 201 21.46 -7.40 -2.36
C PHE A 201 22.21 -6.28 -3.12
N ARG A 202 22.96 -5.40 -2.41
CA ARG A 202 23.85 -4.42 -3.04
C ARG A 202 24.91 -5.10 -3.91
N ALA A 203 25.52 -6.19 -3.41
CA ALA A 203 26.52 -6.94 -4.16
C ALA A 203 25.96 -7.60 -5.43
N PHE A 204 24.68 -7.96 -5.44
CA PHE A 204 23.97 -8.41 -6.65
C PHE A 204 23.60 -7.27 -7.61
N GLY A 205 23.79 -6.01 -7.24
CA GLY A 205 23.51 -4.84 -8.09
C GLY A 205 22.10 -4.26 -7.93
N TRP A 206 21.45 -4.47 -6.78
CA TRP A 206 20.16 -3.87 -6.47
C TRP A 206 20.31 -2.46 -5.88
N PHE A 207 19.29 -1.61 -6.08
CA PHE A 207 19.15 -0.38 -5.31
C PHE A 207 18.60 -0.72 -3.93
N VAL A 208 19.40 -0.52 -2.88
CA VAL A 208 19.07 -1.01 -1.54
C VAL A 208 18.88 0.10 -0.54
N GLN A 209 17.74 0.07 0.14
CA GLN A 209 17.40 0.94 1.26
C GLN A 209 17.18 0.09 2.51
N LYS A 210 17.59 0.57 3.68
CA LYS A 210 17.29 -0.08 4.97
C LYS A 210 16.53 0.91 5.83
N VAL A 211 15.36 0.50 6.31
CA VAL A 211 14.46 1.36 7.09
C VAL A 211 13.89 0.60 8.29
N ASP A 212 13.41 1.33 9.29
CA ASP A 212 12.55 0.75 10.33
C ASP A 212 11.25 0.26 9.67
N GLY A 213 11.01 -1.05 9.73
CA GLY A 213 9.84 -1.68 9.11
C GLY A 213 8.52 -1.41 9.85
N HIS A 214 8.56 -0.72 10.98
CA HIS A 214 7.37 -0.26 11.70
C HIS A 214 7.18 1.25 11.62
N ASP A 215 8.06 1.98 10.93
CA ASP A 215 7.85 3.37 10.56
C ASP A 215 7.22 3.46 9.16
N VAL A 216 5.92 3.74 9.16
CA VAL A 216 5.11 3.91 7.95
C VAL A 216 5.63 5.04 7.06
N GLY A 217 6.15 6.13 7.64
CA GLY A 217 6.73 7.24 6.88
C GLY A 217 8.03 6.82 6.19
N ALA A 218 8.91 6.12 6.91
CA ALA A 218 10.16 5.63 6.35
C ALA A 218 9.92 4.63 5.19
N ILE A 219 8.94 3.72 5.33
CA ILE A 219 8.56 2.80 4.25
C ILE A 219 7.97 3.57 3.06
N LEU A 220 7.10 4.54 3.32
CA LEU A 220 6.48 5.38 2.28
C LEU A 220 7.53 6.13 1.46
N ASP A 221 8.51 6.74 2.12
CA ASP A 221 9.60 7.45 1.46
C ASP A 221 10.52 6.50 0.70
N ALA A 222 10.82 5.33 1.27
CA ALA A 222 11.61 4.31 0.59
C ALA A 222 10.94 3.79 -0.69
N VAL A 223 9.61 3.59 -0.67
CA VAL A 223 8.85 3.21 -1.87
C VAL A 223 8.88 4.32 -2.93
N ALA A 224 8.75 5.60 -2.52
CA ALA A 224 8.88 6.72 -3.46
C ALA A 224 10.26 6.74 -4.12
N ALA A 225 11.34 6.64 -3.33
CA ALA A 225 12.69 6.61 -3.85
C ALA A 225 12.95 5.40 -4.76
N ALA A 226 12.36 4.24 -4.45
CA ALA A 226 12.45 3.04 -5.28
C ALA A 226 11.73 3.20 -6.63
N LYS A 227 10.60 3.93 -6.68
CA LYS A 227 9.87 4.25 -7.92
C LYS A 227 10.63 5.21 -8.82
N GLU A 228 11.40 6.13 -8.24
CA GLU A 228 12.25 7.07 -8.97
C GLU A 228 13.58 6.46 -9.44
N HIS A 229 13.95 5.29 -8.91
CA HIS A 229 15.20 4.63 -9.26
C HIS A 229 15.08 3.82 -10.56
N GLU A 230 15.91 4.17 -11.54
CA GLU A 230 15.99 3.45 -12.81
C GLU A 230 17.26 2.61 -12.93
N GLY A 231 17.23 1.60 -13.81
CA GLY A 231 18.42 0.84 -14.20
C GLY A 231 18.80 -0.33 -13.29
N ALA A 232 18.13 -0.50 -12.15
CA ALA A 232 18.26 -1.66 -11.26
C ALA A 232 16.94 -1.97 -10.54
N PRO A 233 16.68 -3.24 -10.16
CA PRO A 233 15.60 -3.55 -9.24
C PRO A 233 15.87 -2.99 -7.83
N SER A 234 14.81 -2.74 -7.07
CA SER A 234 14.88 -2.13 -5.74
C SER A 234 14.64 -3.15 -4.64
N MET A 235 15.43 -3.11 -3.56
CA MET A 235 15.26 -3.90 -2.35
C MET A 235 15.15 -2.97 -1.13
N ILE A 236 14.01 -3.01 -0.44
CA ILE A 236 13.77 -2.31 0.81
C ILE A 236 13.89 -3.32 1.95
N VAL A 237 14.96 -3.21 2.70
CA VAL A 237 15.24 -4.05 3.87
C VAL A 237 14.52 -3.47 5.08
N LEU A 238 13.48 -4.18 5.52
CA LEU A 238 12.63 -3.78 6.63
C LEU A 238 13.20 -4.34 7.93
N ASP A 239 13.72 -3.48 8.81
CA ASP A 239 14.10 -3.88 10.16
C ASP A 239 12.84 -4.00 11.03
N THR A 240 12.35 -5.21 11.19
CA THR A 240 11.06 -5.50 11.85
C THR A 240 11.23 -6.37 13.10
N ILE A 241 10.16 -6.45 13.86
CA ILE A 241 9.97 -7.35 14.99
C ILE A 241 8.88 -8.36 14.60
N LYS A 242 9.20 -9.65 14.67
CA LYS A 242 8.21 -10.71 14.42
C LYS A 242 7.11 -10.65 15.48
N GLY A 243 5.85 -10.64 15.07
CA GLY A 243 4.70 -10.50 15.98
C GLY A 243 4.41 -9.06 16.42
N TYR A 244 4.99 -8.04 15.78
CA TYR A 244 4.90 -6.64 16.21
C TYR A 244 3.48 -6.17 16.55
N GLY A 245 3.37 -5.44 17.66
CA GLY A 245 2.10 -4.89 18.13
C GLY A 245 1.21 -5.90 18.86
N THR A 246 1.66 -7.14 19.08
CA THR A 246 0.89 -8.21 19.73
C THR A 246 1.69 -8.92 20.82
N PHE A 247 1.06 -9.83 21.57
CA PHE A 247 1.73 -10.68 22.56
C PHE A 247 2.77 -11.63 21.96
N ALA A 248 2.75 -11.86 20.64
CA ALA A 248 3.71 -12.70 19.94
C ALA A 248 5.07 -12.00 19.71
N ALA A 249 5.15 -10.69 19.94
CA ALA A 249 6.36 -9.91 19.76
C ALA A 249 7.48 -10.37 20.70
N GLY A 250 8.64 -10.72 20.14
CA GLY A 250 9.81 -11.14 20.91
C GLY A 250 9.70 -12.53 21.56
N VAL A 251 8.64 -13.28 21.26
CA VAL A 251 8.44 -14.65 21.76
C VAL A 251 9.15 -15.65 20.84
N GLU A 252 9.98 -16.52 21.42
CA GLU A 252 10.58 -17.64 20.69
C GLU A 252 9.49 -18.64 20.26
N GLY A 253 9.57 -19.15 19.04
CA GLY A 253 8.54 -20.04 18.48
C GLY A 253 7.25 -19.32 18.03
N ASN A 254 7.26 -18.00 17.85
CA ASN A 254 6.11 -17.23 17.34
C ASN A 254 5.82 -17.40 15.83
N HIS A 255 6.53 -18.30 15.13
CA HIS A 255 6.39 -18.48 13.68
C HIS A 255 5.03 -19.06 13.31
N HIS A 256 4.65 -20.15 13.96
CA HIS A 256 3.31 -20.74 13.92
C HIS A 256 2.97 -21.18 15.34
N MET A 257 2.00 -20.53 15.96
CA MET A 257 1.66 -20.80 17.37
C MET A 257 0.16 -20.91 17.58
N SER A 258 -0.22 -21.67 18.61
CA SER A 258 -1.55 -21.58 19.20
C SER A 258 -1.62 -20.39 20.15
N PHE A 259 -2.79 -19.82 20.31
CA PHE A 259 -3.04 -18.71 21.23
C PHE A 259 -4.29 -18.96 22.05
N THR A 260 -4.28 -18.47 23.29
CA THR A 260 -5.43 -18.54 24.19
C THR A 260 -6.45 -17.46 23.83
N LYS A 261 -7.70 -17.68 24.23
CA LYS A 261 -8.75 -16.68 24.07
C LYS A 261 -8.39 -15.35 24.74
N ASP A 262 -7.86 -15.40 25.96
CA ASP A 262 -7.48 -14.19 26.71
C ASP A 262 -6.39 -13.38 26.00
N GLN A 263 -5.37 -14.05 25.42
CA GLN A 263 -4.33 -13.39 24.64
C GLN A 263 -4.91 -12.65 23.42
N MET A 264 -5.85 -13.28 22.72
CA MET A 264 -6.50 -12.68 21.55
C MET A 264 -7.43 -11.54 21.94
N ASP A 265 -8.27 -11.72 22.96
CA ASP A 265 -9.18 -10.68 23.46
C ASP A 265 -8.41 -9.43 23.90
N GLU A 266 -7.30 -9.61 24.62
CA GLU A 266 -6.44 -8.50 25.04
C GLU A 266 -5.76 -7.81 23.84
N ALA A 267 -5.25 -8.58 22.88
CA ALA A 267 -4.61 -8.03 21.69
C ALA A 267 -5.59 -7.25 20.80
N VAL A 268 -6.79 -7.80 20.59
CA VAL A 268 -7.87 -7.16 19.83
C VAL A 268 -8.28 -5.86 20.52
N LYS A 269 -8.49 -5.88 21.83
CA LYS A 269 -8.83 -4.69 22.61
C LYS A 269 -7.77 -3.60 22.47
N LYS A 270 -6.51 -3.93 22.73
CA LYS A 270 -5.38 -2.98 22.63
C LYS A 270 -5.22 -2.42 21.22
N THR A 271 -5.42 -3.25 20.20
CA THR A 271 -5.31 -2.80 18.79
C THR A 271 -6.47 -1.89 18.41
N ALA A 272 -7.69 -2.15 18.92
CA ALA A 272 -8.83 -1.27 18.72
C ALA A 272 -8.61 0.11 19.37
N GLU A 273 -8.05 0.17 20.58
CA GLU A 273 -7.67 1.42 21.24
C GLU A 273 -6.66 2.20 20.39
N LYS A 274 -5.59 1.54 19.91
CA LYS A 274 -4.59 2.14 19.00
C LYS A 274 -5.17 2.63 17.68
N LEU A 275 -6.17 1.92 17.13
CA LEU A 275 -6.85 2.33 15.91
C LEU A 275 -7.61 3.64 16.13
N GLU A 276 -8.29 3.80 17.26
CA GLU A 276 -8.98 5.06 17.60
C GLU A 276 -7.98 6.21 17.85
N GLU A 277 -6.85 5.93 18.51
CA GLU A 277 -5.76 6.91 18.65
C GLU A 277 -5.21 7.35 17.29
N ALA A 278 -4.95 6.40 16.38
CA ALA A 278 -4.49 6.69 15.03
C ALA A 278 -5.50 7.53 14.24
N ARG A 279 -6.81 7.23 14.37
CA ARG A 279 -7.89 8.00 13.74
C ARG A 279 -7.94 9.43 14.27
N ALA A 280 -7.85 9.61 15.59
CA ALA A 280 -7.80 10.93 16.20
C ALA A 280 -6.58 11.73 15.73
N ALA A 281 -5.41 11.10 15.65
CA ALA A 281 -4.18 11.73 15.18
C ALA A 281 -4.26 12.15 13.71
N ALA A 282 -4.80 11.30 12.83
CA ALA A 282 -5.01 11.61 11.42
C ALA A 282 -6.02 12.74 11.22
N ALA A 283 -7.15 12.71 11.95
CA ALA A 283 -8.16 13.76 11.89
C ALA A 283 -7.62 15.12 12.37
N ALA A 284 -6.81 15.12 13.43
CA ALA A 284 -6.16 16.34 13.92
C ALA A 284 -5.17 16.94 12.89
N GLU A 285 -4.40 16.10 12.20
CA GLU A 285 -3.51 16.54 11.13
C GLU A 285 -4.26 17.10 9.93
N GLU A 286 -5.34 16.44 9.51
CA GLU A 286 -6.16 16.93 8.41
C GLU A 286 -6.81 18.28 8.77
N ALA A 287 -7.33 18.42 9.99
CA ALA A 287 -7.90 19.67 10.48
C ALA A 287 -6.86 20.80 10.49
N ALA A 288 -5.63 20.52 10.98
CA ALA A 288 -4.53 21.47 10.96
C ALA A 288 -4.14 21.89 9.53
N ARG A 289 -4.07 20.94 8.58
CA ARG A 289 -3.79 21.21 7.16
C ARG A 289 -4.88 22.09 6.53
N ARG A 290 -6.16 21.81 6.79
CA ARG A 290 -7.28 22.63 6.29
C ARG A 290 -7.26 24.05 6.87
N ALA A 291 -6.96 24.19 8.16
CA ALA A 291 -6.84 25.50 8.80
C ALA A 291 -5.67 26.32 8.23
N ALA A 292 -4.52 25.68 7.97
CA ALA A 292 -3.38 26.33 7.34
C ALA A 292 -3.68 26.79 5.90
N ALA A 293 -4.33 25.95 5.09
CA ALA A 293 -4.74 26.31 3.73
C ALA A 293 -5.72 27.49 3.71
N ALA A 294 -6.72 27.49 4.62
CA ALA A 294 -7.68 28.59 4.74
C ALA A 294 -7.01 29.90 5.20
N ALA A 295 -6.01 29.82 6.09
CA ALA A 295 -5.24 30.98 6.50
C ALA A 295 -4.40 31.55 5.33
N GLU A 296 -3.77 30.69 4.53
CA GLU A 296 -3.01 31.09 3.34
C GLU A 296 -3.92 31.75 2.29
N GLU A 297 -5.11 31.21 2.07
CA GLU A 297 -6.12 31.78 1.17
C GLU A 297 -6.62 33.14 1.66
N ALA A 298 -6.89 33.28 2.95
CA ALA A 298 -7.29 34.55 3.55
C ALA A 298 -6.19 35.62 3.41
N VAL A 299 -4.91 35.24 3.59
CA VAL A 299 -3.77 36.14 3.36
C VAL A 299 -3.67 36.56 1.90
N LYS A 300 -3.85 35.62 0.95
CA LYS A 300 -3.86 35.94 -0.49
C LYS A 300 -4.99 36.91 -0.85
N LYS A 301 -6.21 36.68 -0.37
CA LYS A 301 -7.35 37.56 -0.61
C LYS A 301 -7.17 38.95 0.01
N ALA A 302 -6.55 39.04 1.19
CA ALA A 302 -6.27 40.33 1.83
C ALA A 302 -5.15 41.13 1.12
N ALA A 303 -4.32 40.47 0.31
CA ALA A 303 -3.26 41.09 -0.48
C ALA A 303 -3.72 41.54 -1.90
N GLU A 304 -4.96 41.23 -2.29
CA GLU A 304 -5.54 41.71 -3.54
C GLU A 304 -5.82 43.23 -3.45
N PRO A 305 -5.42 44.04 -4.45
CA PRO A 305 -5.71 45.46 -4.44
C PRO A 305 -7.24 45.69 -4.44
N PRO A 306 -7.74 46.75 -3.78
CA PRO A 306 -9.17 47.04 -3.77
C PRO A 306 -9.69 47.20 -5.21
N GLU A 307 -10.83 46.56 -5.51
CA GLU A 307 -11.52 46.71 -6.80
C GLU A 307 -11.74 48.21 -7.09
N GLU A 308 -11.29 48.66 -8.26
CA GLU A 308 -11.59 50.02 -8.74
C GLU A 308 -13.10 50.17 -8.85
N GLN A 309 -13.66 51.08 -8.05
CA GLN A 309 -15.07 51.44 -8.17
C GLN A 309 -15.32 52.00 -9.57
N PRO A 310 -16.32 51.50 -10.32
CA PRO A 310 -16.65 52.07 -11.61
C PRO A 310 -17.05 53.55 -11.42
N PRO A 311 -16.65 54.44 -12.34
CA PRO A 311 -16.90 55.87 -12.19
C PRO A 311 -18.41 56.15 -12.08
N GLU A 312 -18.79 57.00 -11.13
CA GLU A 312 -20.17 57.47 -10.97
C GLU A 312 -20.69 58.03 -12.31
N LYS A 313 -21.78 57.45 -12.81
CA LYS A 313 -22.46 57.96 -14.01
C LYS A 313 -23.04 59.33 -13.70
N GLN A 314 -22.53 60.36 -14.38
CA GLN A 314 -23.21 61.64 -14.48
C GLN A 314 -24.46 61.45 -15.35
N GLU A 315 -25.64 61.78 -14.81
CA GLU A 315 -26.90 61.77 -15.58
C GLU A 315 -26.94 62.97 -16.53
N GLU A 316 -27.00 62.71 -17.84
CA GLU A 316 -27.35 63.71 -18.85
C GLU A 316 -28.87 63.74 -19.10
N PRO A 317 -29.48 64.91 -19.37
CA PRO A 317 -30.93 65.06 -19.47
C PRO A 317 -31.49 64.57 -20.82
N ALA A 318 -32.68 63.97 -20.77
CA ALA A 318 -33.37 63.34 -21.88
C ALA A 318 -33.91 64.34 -22.93
N GLU A 319 -33.64 64.06 -24.21
CA GLU A 319 -34.19 64.76 -25.37
C GLU A 319 -35.35 63.94 -25.98
N LYS A 320 -36.44 64.61 -26.36
CA LYS A 320 -37.70 64.01 -26.82
C LYS A 320 -37.66 63.65 -28.31
N ALA A 321 -38.24 62.49 -28.65
CA ALA A 321 -38.45 62.01 -30.01
C ALA A 321 -39.65 62.70 -30.70
N GLU A 322 -39.52 62.95 -32.00
CA GLU A 322 -40.60 63.21 -32.96
C GLU A 322 -40.57 62.08 -34.00
N GLU A 323 -41.73 61.46 -34.23
CA GLU A 323 -41.99 60.43 -35.24
C GLU A 323 -42.33 61.10 -36.57
N ASP A 324 -41.86 60.54 -37.69
CA ASP A 324 -42.43 60.84 -39.01
C ASP A 324 -42.48 59.57 -39.87
N GLU A 325 -43.65 59.37 -40.50
CA GLU A 325 -44.10 58.18 -41.23
C GLU A 325 -43.42 58.04 -42.61
N ALA A 326 -43.30 56.79 -43.07
CA ALA A 326 -42.90 56.43 -44.45
C ALA A 326 -44.10 55.89 -45.24
N PRO A 327 -44.17 56.10 -46.57
CA PRO A 327 -45.01 55.30 -47.45
C PRO A 327 -44.21 54.38 -48.40
N ALA A 328 -44.95 53.40 -48.92
CA ALA A 328 -44.55 52.20 -49.65
C ALA A 328 -44.33 52.40 -51.18
N GLU A 329 -43.65 51.43 -51.80
CA GLU A 329 -43.90 50.85 -53.16
C GLU A 329 -42.87 49.70 -53.36
N GLU A 330 -43.30 48.44 -53.50
CA GLU A 330 -43.57 47.68 -54.74
C GLU A 330 -42.33 47.35 -55.62
N GLY A 331 -42.23 46.08 -56.06
CA GLY A 331 -41.52 45.73 -57.29
C GLY A 331 -40.52 44.56 -57.26
N GLU A 332 -41.04 43.35 -57.42
CA GLU A 332 -40.64 42.35 -58.43
C GLU A 332 -39.23 41.67 -58.48
N ASP A 333 -39.33 40.33 -58.60
CA ASP A 333 -38.67 39.43 -59.57
C ASP A 333 -37.42 38.60 -59.23
N ASN A 334 -37.65 37.28 -59.24
CA ASN A 334 -36.95 36.17 -59.94
C ASN A 334 -35.41 36.11 -59.79
N VAL A 335 -34.77 35.05 -59.27
CA VAL A 335 -34.75 33.61 -59.62
C VAL A 335 -34.11 32.84 -58.48
#